data_AF-A0A5N7C8R1-F1
#
_entry.id   AF-A0A5N7C8R1-F1
#
_cell.length_a   1.000
_cell.length_b   1.000
_cell.length_c   1.000
_cell.angle_alpha   90.00
_cell.angle_beta   90.00
_cell.angle_gamma   90.00
#
_symmetry.space_group_name_H-M   'P 1'
#
loop_
_entity.id
_entity.type
_entity.pdbx_description
1 polymer ?
#
loop_
_entity_poly.entity_id
_entity_poly.type
_entity_poly.pdbx_seq_one_letter_code
_entity_poly.pdbx_strand_id
1 'polypeptide(L)'
;MTTFSRLIRFLAKDGHVYYGDAIMPTGVGDFGKVTKAYVIQGDILGQHRVTDQVADVKMLPAPLARKDVATNPTSPPAYPVLFYKPITSITGPHDDIPVSSVAQDGERLDYECELVIASSLPKLICDPNALTISTIVNEQIVQSFSTKDMIFGVAETVSFLSQGTTLLPGDLFFTGTVGSCVDRVVFDKPDSKL
;
A
#
# COMPACT_ATOMS: atom_id res chain seq x y z
N MET A 1 -29.60 1.36 16.43
CA MET A 1 -28.19 0.97 16.65
C MET A 1 -27.43 2.24 17.01
N THR A 2 -26.69 2.25 18.11
CA THR A 2 -25.85 3.40 18.49
C THR A 2 -24.61 3.39 17.61
N THR A 3 -24.54 4.35 16.68
CA THR A 3 -23.37 4.62 15.84
C THR A 3 -22.30 5.31 16.68
N PHE A 4 -21.03 4.98 16.46
CA PHE A 4 -19.93 5.71 17.09
C PHE A 4 -19.72 7.07 16.42
N SER A 5 -19.21 8.05 17.17
CA SER A 5 -18.86 9.37 16.62
C SER A 5 -17.36 9.50 16.31
N ARG A 6 -16.53 8.80 17.08
CA ARG A 6 -15.06 8.96 17.09
C ARG A 6 -14.40 7.59 17.27
N LEU A 7 -14.34 6.83 16.19
CA LEU A 7 -13.75 5.50 16.20
C LEU A 7 -12.26 5.56 16.56
N ILE A 8 -11.88 4.77 17.56
CA ILE A 8 -10.48 4.45 17.86
C ILE A 8 -10.31 2.94 17.97
N ARG A 9 -9.12 2.46 17.66
CA ARG A 9 -8.61 1.17 18.13
C ARG A 9 -7.62 1.45 19.24
N PHE A 10 -7.72 0.76 20.37
CA PHE A 10 -6.88 1.04 21.53
C PHE A 10 -6.50 -0.23 22.29
N LEU A 11 -5.27 -0.24 22.81
CA LEU A 11 -4.87 -1.14 23.87
C LEU A 11 -5.40 -0.57 25.19
N ALA A 12 -6.24 -1.32 25.89
CA ALA A 12 -6.74 -0.94 27.20
C ALA A 12 -5.73 -1.27 28.30
N LYS A 13 -5.91 -0.66 29.48
CA LYS A 13 -5.07 -0.96 30.66
C LYS A 13 -5.22 -2.40 31.18
N ASP A 14 -6.33 -3.07 30.84
CA ASP A 14 -6.54 -4.49 31.13
C ASP A 14 -5.76 -5.44 30.20
N GLY A 15 -5.03 -4.90 29.22
CA GLY A 15 -4.19 -5.66 28.29
C GLY A 15 -4.89 -6.12 27.01
N HIS A 16 -6.20 -5.90 26.86
CA HIS A 16 -6.94 -6.25 25.65
C HIS A 16 -6.98 -5.10 24.65
N VAL A 17 -7.14 -5.45 23.37
CA VAL A 17 -7.33 -4.47 22.30
C VAL A 17 -8.81 -4.40 21.93
N TYR A 18 -9.35 -3.19 21.93
CA TYR A 18 -10.75 -2.92 21.60
C TYR A 18 -10.86 -1.91 20.45
N TYR A 19 -12.00 -1.95 19.78
CA TYR A 19 -12.55 -0.78 19.11
C TYR A 19 -13.40 0.01 20.12
N GLY A 20 -13.38 1.34 20.02
CA GLY A 20 -14.19 2.17 20.89
C GLY A 20 -14.56 3.53 20.30
N ASP A 21 -15.54 4.16 20.93
CA ASP A 21 -15.94 5.53 20.68
C ASP A 21 -15.27 6.45 21.71
N ALA A 22 -14.39 7.33 21.25
CA ALA A 22 -13.54 8.14 22.12
C ALA A 22 -14.35 9.17 22.93
N ILE A 23 -14.15 9.15 24.25
CA ILE A 23 -14.76 10.11 25.17
C ILE A 23 -13.85 11.35 25.24
N MET A 24 -14.23 12.39 24.49
CA MET A 24 -13.51 13.67 24.47
C MET A 24 -14.47 14.87 24.44
N PRO A 25 -14.04 16.02 24.98
CA PRO A 25 -14.77 17.27 24.84
C PRO A 25 -15.03 17.61 23.37
N THR A 26 -16.20 18.16 23.08
CA THR A 26 -16.56 18.64 21.75
C THR A 26 -15.58 19.72 21.29
N GLY A 27 -15.00 19.57 20.10
CA GLY A 27 -14.05 20.53 19.51
C GLY A 27 -12.56 20.22 19.74
N VAL A 28 -12.21 19.16 20.47
CA VAL A 28 -10.82 18.70 20.60
C VAL A 28 -10.49 17.68 19.51
N GLY A 29 -9.54 18.01 18.63
CA GLY A 29 -9.13 17.16 17.50
C GLY A 29 -7.89 16.28 17.75
N ASP A 30 -7.23 16.44 18.90
CA ASP A 30 -6.01 15.67 19.22
C ASP A 30 -6.38 14.36 19.91
N PHE A 31 -6.59 13.31 19.10
CA PHE A 31 -6.88 11.96 19.58
C PHE A 31 -5.76 11.36 20.44
N GLY A 32 -4.52 11.87 20.36
CA GLY A 32 -3.42 11.41 21.20
C GLY A 32 -3.66 11.59 22.70
N LYS A 33 -4.64 12.44 23.07
CA LYS A 33 -5.02 12.73 24.46
C LYS A 33 -6.20 11.91 24.97
N VAL A 34 -6.74 10.98 24.17
CA VAL A 34 -7.85 10.14 24.61
C VAL A 34 -7.39 9.23 25.74
N THR A 35 -8.03 9.35 26.90
CA THR A 35 -7.76 8.47 28.06
C THR A 35 -8.85 7.44 28.28
N LYS A 36 -10.04 7.62 27.69
CA LYS A 36 -11.21 6.73 27.87
C LYS A 36 -12.03 6.61 26.59
N ALA A 37 -12.63 5.45 26.39
CA ALA A 37 -13.56 5.21 25.29
C ALA A 37 -14.68 4.24 25.70
N TYR A 38 -15.85 4.39 25.07
CA TYR A 38 -16.90 3.38 25.12
C TYR A 38 -16.51 2.20 24.23
N VAL A 39 -16.58 0.97 24.72
CA VAL A 39 -16.23 -0.22 23.95
C VAL A 39 -17.28 -0.47 22.86
N ILE A 40 -16.82 -0.74 21.64
CA ILE A 40 -17.67 -1.15 20.52
C ILE A 40 -17.63 -2.68 20.41
N GLN A 41 -18.81 -3.30 20.25
CA GLN A 41 -18.97 -4.72 19.98
C GLN A 41 -19.52 -4.95 18.58
N GLY A 42 -19.08 -6.01 17.91
CA GLY A 42 -19.50 -6.39 16.57
C GLY A 42 -18.48 -6.01 15.49
N ASP A 43 -18.95 -5.97 14.24
CA ASP A 43 -18.16 -5.59 13.06
C ASP A 43 -18.28 -4.08 12.84
N ILE A 44 -17.16 -3.38 12.99
CA ILE A 44 -17.07 -1.91 12.85
C ILE A 44 -17.37 -1.42 11.43
N LEU A 45 -17.20 -2.27 10.41
CA LEU A 45 -17.59 -1.95 9.01
C LEU A 45 -18.99 -2.48 8.66
N GLY A 46 -19.55 -3.33 9.51
CA GLY A 46 -20.87 -3.93 9.36
C GLY A 46 -21.76 -3.61 10.55
N GLN A 47 -22.36 -4.65 11.13
CA GLN A 47 -23.25 -4.50 12.29
C GLN A 47 -22.46 -4.40 13.58
N HIS A 48 -22.61 -3.27 14.27
CA HIS A 48 -21.97 -2.98 15.54
C HIS A 48 -22.89 -2.28 16.54
N ARG A 49 -22.41 -2.19 17.78
CA ARG A 49 -23.04 -1.45 18.87
C ARG A 49 -21.98 -0.78 19.74
N VAL A 50 -22.13 0.54 19.96
CA VAL A 50 -21.43 1.23 21.05
C VAL A 50 -22.09 0.81 22.37
N THR A 51 -21.30 0.26 23.28
CA THR A 51 -21.76 -0.22 24.60
C THR A 51 -21.62 0.87 25.67
N ASP A 52 -22.26 0.67 26.82
CA ASP A 52 -22.06 1.53 27.99
C ASP A 52 -20.77 1.21 28.76
N GLN A 53 -20.01 0.19 28.33
CA GLN A 53 -18.74 -0.18 28.94
C GLN A 53 -17.68 0.85 28.59
N VAL A 54 -17.12 1.51 29.60
CA VAL A 54 -16.00 2.44 29.44
C VAL A 54 -14.69 1.71 29.79
N ALA A 55 -13.68 1.84 28.94
CA ALA A 55 -12.34 1.31 29.19
C ALA A 55 -11.29 2.43 29.17
N ASP A 56 -10.25 2.27 29.99
CA ASP A 56 -9.11 3.19 30.04
C ASP A 56 -8.12 2.87 28.91
N VAL A 57 -7.82 3.88 28.11
CA VAL A 57 -6.86 3.80 27.01
C VAL A 57 -5.44 3.80 27.58
N LYS A 58 -4.64 2.81 27.19
CA LYS A 58 -3.19 2.73 27.46
C LYS A 58 -2.39 3.23 26.26
N MET A 59 -2.80 2.86 25.05
CA MET A 59 -2.12 3.22 23.80
C MET A 59 -3.10 3.19 22.62
N LEU A 60 -2.86 4.06 21.64
CA LEU A 60 -3.57 4.10 20.37
C LEU A 60 -2.70 3.51 19.24
N PRO A 61 -2.90 2.25 18.84
CA PRO A 61 -2.36 1.73 17.57
C PRO A 61 -3.08 2.35 16.36
N ALA A 62 -2.72 1.90 15.16
CA ALA A 62 -3.45 2.23 13.94
C ALA A 62 -4.97 2.01 14.10
N PRO A 63 -5.81 2.92 13.57
CA PRO A 63 -7.24 2.96 13.85
C PRO A 63 -8.01 1.75 13.33
N LEU A 64 -7.46 1.01 12.37
CA LEU A 64 -7.96 -0.27 11.89
C LEU A 64 -6.91 -1.35 12.11
N ALA A 65 -7.35 -2.56 12.46
CA ALA A 65 -6.48 -3.73 12.42
C ALA A 65 -6.20 -4.11 10.95
N ARG A 66 -5.02 -4.68 10.66
CA ARG A 66 -4.64 -5.09 9.30
C ARG A 66 -5.70 -5.97 8.61
N LYS A 67 -6.33 -6.88 9.37
CA LYS A 67 -7.41 -7.77 8.88
C LYS A 67 -8.68 -7.04 8.42
N ASP A 68 -8.89 -5.81 8.91
CA ASP A 68 -10.08 -5.01 8.62
C ASP A 68 -9.78 -3.96 7.53
N VAL A 69 -8.53 -3.86 7.07
CA VAL A 69 -8.15 -3.06 5.91
C VAL A 69 -8.42 -3.90 4.67
N ALA A 70 -9.26 -3.41 3.75
CA ALA A 70 -9.48 -4.06 2.48
C ALA A 70 -8.17 -4.07 1.68
N THR A 71 -7.58 -5.25 1.47
CA THR A 71 -6.28 -5.38 0.80
C THR A 71 -6.40 -5.66 -0.69
N ASN A 72 -7.57 -6.09 -1.19
CA ASN A 72 -7.76 -6.45 -2.60
C ASN A 72 -9.14 -6.01 -3.09
N PRO A 73 -9.24 -5.00 -3.98
CA PRO A 73 -10.49 -4.75 -4.68
C PRO A 73 -10.83 -5.96 -5.56
N THR A 74 -12.07 -6.44 -5.48
CA THR A 74 -12.56 -7.60 -6.28
C THR A 74 -12.80 -7.26 -7.75
N SER A 75 -12.66 -5.98 -8.11
CA SER A 75 -12.79 -5.47 -9.47
C SER A 75 -11.61 -4.55 -9.79
N PRO A 76 -11.15 -4.50 -11.05
CA PRO A 76 -10.17 -3.52 -11.49
C PRO A 76 -10.63 -2.10 -11.11
N PRO A 77 -9.72 -1.22 -10.67
CA PRO A 77 -10.07 0.16 -10.37
C PRO A 77 -10.58 0.85 -11.64
N ALA A 78 -11.50 1.81 -11.48
CA ALA A 78 -12.04 2.59 -12.61
C ALA A 78 -11.05 3.62 -13.16
N TYR A 79 -10.05 4.00 -12.36
CA TYR A 79 -9.03 5.00 -12.69
C TYR A 79 -7.66 4.57 -12.16
N PRO A 80 -6.56 5.00 -12.78
CA PRO A 80 -5.20 4.76 -12.26
C PRO A 80 -5.03 5.30 -10.83
N VAL A 81 -4.41 4.51 -9.96
CA VAL A 81 -4.01 4.95 -8.62
C VAL A 81 -2.56 5.43 -8.67
N LEU A 82 -2.33 6.65 -8.17
CA LEU A 82 -1.05 7.33 -8.28
C LEU A 82 -0.36 7.39 -6.91
N PHE A 83 0.93 7.09 -6.89
CA PHE A 83 1.81 7.34 -5.74
C PHE A 83 3.20 7.73 -6.23
N TYR A 84 3.99 8.34 -5.35
CA TYR A 84 5.32 8.83 -5.68
C TYR A 84 6.38 8.02 -4.94
N LYS A 85 7.45 7.66 -5.67
CA LYS A 85 8.70 7.16 -5.10
C LYS A 85 9.67 8.34 -5.01
N PRO A 86 10.37 8.56 -3.88
CA PRO A 86 11.31 9.68 -3.76
C PRO A 86 12.51 9.46 -4.69
N ILE A 87 13.10 10.54 -5.22
CA ILE A 87 14.28 10.45 -6.11
C ILE A 87 15.46 9.70 -5.47
N THR A 88 15.53 9.66 -4.14
CA THR A 88 16.55 8.94 -3.37
C THR A 88 16.39 7.42 -3.41
N SER A 89 15.30 6.88 -3.99
CA SER A 89 15.11 5.43 -4.17
C SER A 89 15.66 4.92 -5.52
N ILE A 90 16.19 5.80 -6.38
CA ILE A 90 16.80 5.41 -7.65
C ILE A 90 18.19 4.84 -7.36
N THR A 91 18.48 3.68 -7.93
CA THR A 91 19.79 2.99 -7.81
C THR A 91 20.22 2.41 -9.16
N GLY A 92 21.49 2.05 -9.30
CA GLY A 92 22.06 1.48 -10.53
C GLY A 92 21.68 0.01 -10.76
N PRO A 93 21.87 -0.51 -11.98
CA PRO A 93 21.47 -1.88 -12.36
C PRO A 93 22.23 -3.01 -11.67
N HIS A 94 23.32 -2.69 -10.96
CA HIS A 94 24.17 -3.66 -10.27
C HIS A 94 24.44 -3.26 -8.82
N ASP A 95 23.78 -2.20 -8.35
CA ASP A 95 23.92 -1.75 -6.97
C ASP A 95 23.09 -2.65 -6.05
N ASP A 96 23.57 -2.87 -4.83
CA ASP A 96 22.82 -3.61 -3.82
C ASP A 96 21.51 -2.88 -3.48
N ILE A 97 20.45 -3.64 -3.21
CA ILE A 97 19.17 -3.11 -2.71
C ILE A 97 19.24 -3.08 -1.17
N PRO A 98 19.38 -1.91 -0.53
CA PRO A 98 19.49 -1.85 0.92
C PRO A 98 18.15 -2.17 1.59
N VAL A 99 18.11 -3.22 2.40
CA VAL A 99 16.92 -3.59 3.18
C VAL A 99 17.11 -3.18 4.63
N SER A 100 16.34 -2.20 5.08
CA SER A 100 16.36 -1.73 6.48
C SER A 100 15.95 -2.84 7.45
N SER A 101 16.53 -2.88 8.65
CA SER A 101 16.24 -3.92 9.66
C SER A 101 14.75 -4.03 10.01
N VAL A 102 14.02 -2.92 9.99
CA VAL A 102 12.56 -2.92 10.23
C VAL A 102 11.76 -3.62 9.13
N ALA A 103 12.32 -3.75 7.93
CA ALA A 103 11.74 -4.45 6.79
C ALA A 103 12.27 -5.89 6.64
N GLN A 104 13.15 -6.34 7.55
CA GLN A 104 13.66 -7.71 7.58
C GLN A 104 12.77 -8.64 8.45
N ASP A 105 11.94 -8.08 9.33
CA ASP A 105 11.04 -8.83 10.21
C ASP A 105 9.65 -9.04 9.57
N GLY A 106 9.16 -10.29 9.55
CA GLY A 106 7.78 -10.61 9.18
C GLY A 106 7.50 -10.73 7.67
N GLU A 107 6.63 -9.86 7.13
CA GLU A 107 6.28 -9.79 5.70
C GLU A 107 7.44 -9.17 4.90
N ARG A 108 8.52 -9.95 4.80
CA ARG A 108 9.35 -10.18 3.61
C ARG A 108 9.17 -9.16 2.45
N LEU A 109 10.25 -8.44 2.14
CA LEU A 109 10.36 -7.48 1.02
C LEU A 109 10.01 -8.11 -0.33
N ASP A 110 9.11 -7.49 -1.07
CA ASP A 110 8.69 -7.91 -2.40
C ASP A 110 9.45 -7.18 -3.52
N TYR A 111 9.37 -7.70 -4.74
CA TYR A 111 9.82 -7.02 -5.96
C TYR A 111 8.63 -6.72 -6.88
N GLU A 112 8.76 -5.63 -7.63
CA GLU A 112 7.79 -5.23 -8.65
C GLU A 112 8.58 -4.85 -9.90
N CYS A 113 8.52 -5.70 -10.92
CA CYS A 113 9.13 -5.40 -12.22
C CYS A 113 8.12 -4.70 -13.11
N GLU A 114 8.48 -3.51 -13.56
CA GLU A 114 7.59 -2.59 -14.25
C GLU A 114 8.23 -2.08 -15.55
N LEU A 115 7.39 -1.78 -16.55
CA LEU A 115 7.82 -0.90 -17.63
C LEU A 115 7.91 0.53 -17.09
N VAL A 116 9.01 1.22 -17.36
CA VAL A 116 9.20 2.62 -16.96
C VAL A 116 9.27 3.49 -18.21
N ILE A 117 8.48 4.56 -18.22
CA ILE A 117 8.51 5.59 -19.26
C ILE A 117 9.28 6.79 -18.74
N ALA A 118 10.29 7.22 -19.50
CA ALA A 118 11.03 8.44 -19.23
C ALA A 118 10.56 9.56 -20.17
N SER A 119 10.08 10.65 -19.57
CA SER A 119 9.59 11.82 -20.30
C SER A 119 10.69 12.46 -21.15
N SER A 120 10.32 12.90 -22.36
CA SER A 120 11.19 13.65 -23.26
C SER A 120 12.42 12.88 -23.80
N LEU A 121 12.44 11.55 -23.66
CA LEU A 121 13.44 10.69 -24.30
C LEU A 121 12.95 10.17 -25.67
N PRO A 122 13.89 9.88 -26.61
CA PRO A 122 13.54 9.26 -27.88
C PRO A 122 12.79 7.95 -27.71
N LYS A 123 11.81 7.72 -28.58
CA LYS A 123 11.06 6.46 -28.64
C LYS A 123 11.98 5.32 -29.06
N LEU A 124 12.28 4.42 -28.12
CA LEU A 124 13.07 3.22 -28.37
C LEU A 124 12.22 2.01 -28.77
N ILE A 125 10.98 1.94 -28.27
CA ILE A 125 10.07 0.80 -28.43
C ILE A 125 8.91 1.19 -29.34
N CYS A 126 8.60 0.37 -30.35
CA CYS A 126 7.53 0.65 -31.32
C CYS A 126 6.13 0.65 -30.67
N ASP A 127 5.81 -0.40 -29.90
CA ASP A 127 4.54 -0.55 -29.19
C ASP A 127 4.81 -0.98 -27.73
N PRO A 128 4.67 -0.05 -26.76
CA PRO A 128 4.93 -0.36 -25.35
C PRO A 128 3.85 -1.26 -24.73
N ASN A 129 2.72 -1.47 -25.42
CA ASN A 129 1.67 -2.37 -24.97
C ASN A 129 1.83 -3.78 -25.55
N ALA A 130 2.88 -4.09 -26.31
CA ALA A 130 3.11 -5.42 -26.90
C ALA A 130 4.46 -6.06 -26.50
N LEU A 131 4.85 -5.94 -25.23
CA LEU A 131 6.07 -6.49 -24.66
C LEU A 131 5.78 -7.67 -23.73
N THR A 132 6.73 -8.61 -23.66
CA THR A 132 6.80 -9.61 -22.59
C THR A 132 7.86 -9.15 -21.59
N ILE A 133 7.49 -9.10 -20.31
CA ILE A 133 8.36 -8.72 -19.20
C ILE A 133 8.46 -9.91 -18.26
N SER A 134 9.67 -10.17 -17.74
CA SER A 134 9.90 -11.25 -16.78
C SER A 134 10.83 -10.79 -15.68
N THR A 135 10.61 -11.32 -14.48
CA THR A 135 11.46 -11.14 -13.31
C THR A 135 12.12 -12.47 -12.99
N ILE A 136 13.43 -12.45 -12.76
CA ILE A 136 14.22 -13.64 -12.46
C ILE A 136 14.86 -13.44 -11.09
N VAL A 137 14.59 -14.31 -10.13
CA VAL A 137 15.26 -14.30 -8.82
C VAL A 137 16.04 -15.58 -8.65
N ASN A 138 17.34 -15.50 -8.39
CA ASN A 138 18.22 -16.65 -8.23
C ASN A 138 18.07 -17.67 -9.37
N GLU A 139 18.07 -17.19 -10.62
CA GLU A 139 17.91 -17.97 -11.86
C GLU A 139 16.51 -18.57 -12.08
N GLN A 140 15.54 -18.29 -11.21
CA GLN A 140 14.16 -18.74 -11.34
C GLN A 140 13.28 -17.60 -11.86
N ILE A 141 12.48 -17.88 -12.90
CA ILE A 141 11.46 -16.93 -13.35
C ILE A 141 10.35 -16.91 -12.30
N VAL A 142 10.14 -15.75 -11.70
CA VAL A 142 9.17 -15.55 -10.60
C VAL A 142 7.99 -14.68 -11.02
N GLN A 143 8.15 -13.90 -12.10
CA GLN A 143 7.06 -13.20 -12.79
C GLN A 143 7.28 -13.29 -14.29
N SER A 144 6.19 -13.43 -15.05
CA SER A 144 6.20 -13.35 -16.51
C SER A 144 4.84 -12.85 -16.97
N PHE A 145 4.81 -11.72 -17.66
CA PHE A 145 3.56 -11.10 -18.09
C PHE A 145 3.71 -10.36 -19.41
N SER A 146 2.57 -10.07 -20.03
CA SER A 146 2.48 -9.25 -21.23
C SER A 146 1.96 -7.86 -20.86
N THR A 147 2.54 -6.81 -21.41
CA THR A 147 2.03 -5.43 -21.25
C THR A 147 0.65 -5.25 -21.90
N LYS A 148 0.17 -6.21 -22.70
CA LYS A 148 -1.21 -6.24 -23.22
C LYS A 148 -2.24 -6.44 -22.11
N ASP A 149 -1.82 -7.01 -20.99
CA ASP A 149 -2.67 -7.35 -19.85
C ASP A 149 -2.72 -6.21 -18.82
N MET A 150 -2.07 -5.07 -19.09
CA MET A 150 -2.19 -3.87 -18.27
C MET A 150 -3.65 -3.39 -18.23
N ILE A 151 -4.14 -3.08 -17.02
CA ILE A 151 -5.49 -2.53 -16.83
C ILE A 151 -5.64 -1.18 -17.56
N PHE A 152 -4.59 -0.36 -17.49
CA PHE A 152 -4.50 0.92 -18.18
C PHE A 152 -3.25 0.92 -19.06
N GLY A 153 -3.42 1.30 -20.33
CA GLY A 153 -2.28 1.38 -21.25
C GLY A 153 -1.33 2.54 -20.92
N VAL A 154 -0.14 2.56 -21.54
CA VAL A 154 0.84 3.62 -21.31
C VAL A 154 0.28 5.01 -21.65
N ALA A 155 -0.35 5.16 -22.82
CA ALA A 155 -0.91 6.44 -23.25
C ALA A 155 -2.03 6.94 -22.32
N GLU A 156 -2.87 6.02 -21.83
CA GLU A 156 -3.94 6.33 -20.88
C GLU A 156 -3.38 6.77 -19.53
N THR A 157 -2.37 6.07 -19.02
CA THR A 157 -1.71 6.39 -17.75
C THR A 157 -1.07 7.78 -17.81
N VAL A 158 -0.32 8.09 -18.88
CA VAL A 158 0.31 9.40 -19.08
C VAL A 158 -0.74 10.50 -19.24
N SER A 159 -1.81 10.24 -20.00
CA SER A 159 -2.94 11.17 -20.16
C SER A 159 -3.59 11.50 -18.81
N PHE A 160 -3.87 10.48 -17.99
CA PHE A 160 -4.45 10.65 -16.66
C PHE A 160 -3.53 11.44 -15.72
N LEU A 161 -2.25 11.08 -15.66
CA LEU A 161 -1.22 11.78 -14.87
C LEU A 161 -1.13 13.27 -15.22
N SER A 162 -1.16 13.59 -16.51
CA SER A 162 -1.02 14.97 -17.01
C SER A 162 -2.19 15.89 -16.62
N GLN A 163 -3.32 15.34 -16.16
CA GLN A 163 -4.45 16.13 -15.66
C GLN A 163 -4.23 16.64 -14.24
N GLY A 164 -3.41 15.94 -13.44
CA GLY A 164 -3.18 16.26 -12.02
C GLY A 164 -1.82 16.88 -11.71
N THR A 165 -0.81 16.65 -12.56
CA THR A 165 0.57 17.11 -12.36
C THR A 165 1.19 17.56 -13.68
N THR A 166 2.04 18.60 -13.63
CA THR A 166 2.85 19.01 -14.78
C THR A 166 3.95 17.98 -15.00
N LEU A 167 4.02 17.40 -16.19
CA LEU A 167 5.09 16.47 -16.57
C LEU A 167 6.33 17.25 -17.01
N LEU A 168 7.45 17.01 -16.36
CA LEU A 168 8.75 17.63 -16.67
C LEU A 168 9.62 16.67 -17.51
N PRO A 169 10.54 17.22 -18.33
CA PRO A 169 11.57 16.40 -18.95
C PRO A 169 12.39 15.63 -17.92
N GLY A 170 12.56 14.32 -18.13
CA GLY A 170 13.25 13.44 -17.19
C GLY A 170 12.36 12.77 -16.13
N ASP A 171 11.07 13.09 -16.07
CA ASP A 171 10.14 12.37 -15.18
C ASP A 171 10.07 10.89 -15.55
N LEU A 172 10.02 10.04 -14.51
CA LEU A 172 9.91 8.59 -14.63
C LEU A 172 8.50 8.14 -14.23
N PHE A 173 7.80 7.44 -15.13
CA PHE A 173 6.48 6.88 -14.90
C PHE A 173 6.55 5.35 -14.84
N PHE A 174 6.27 4.83 -13.65
CA PHE A 174 6.19 3.42 -13.33
C PHE A 174 4.77 2.93 -13.63
N THR A 175 4.60 1.97 -14.54
CA THR A 175 3.29 1.62 -15.12
C THR A 175 2.54 0.51 -14.37
N GLY A 176 3.04 0.09 -13.21
CA GLY A 176 2.54 -1.04 -12.45
C GLY A 176 3.08 -2.39 -12.93
N THR A 177 2.98 -3.38 -12.05
CA THR A 177 3.29 -4.79 -12.35
C THR A 177 2.00 -5.52 -12.69
N VAL A 178 2.04 -6.39 -13.70
CA VAL A 178 0.90 -7.27 -14.02
C VAL A 178 1.06 -8.58 -13.26
N GLY A 179 0.04 -8.93 -12.48
CA GLY A 179 0.03 -10.11 -11.62
C GLY A 179 0.55 -9.79 -10.22
N SER A 180 -0.09 -10.37 -9.20
CA SER A 180 0.44 -10.33 -7.84
C SER A 180 1.69 -11.20 -7.76
N CYS A 181 2.61 -10.88 -6.86
CA CYS A 181 3.68 -11.77 -6.43
C CYS A 181 3.09 -12.92 -5.60
N VAL A 182 2.20 -13.72 -6.19
CA VAL A 182 1.46 -14.77 -5.47
C VAL A 182 2.30 -16.00 -5.19
N ASP A 183 3.40 -16.21 -5.91
CA ASP A 183 4.40 -17.21 -5.58
C ASP A 183 5.61 -16.53 -4.95
N ARG A 184 5.60 -16.50 -3.61
CA ARG A 184 6.58 -15.87 -2.71
C ARG A 184 7.98 -16.48 -2.82
N VAL A 185 8.67 -16.32 -3.95
CA VAL A 185 10.14 -16.32 -3.95
C VAL A 185 10.56 -14.92 -3.52
N VAL A 186 10.26 -14.57 -2.27
CA VAL A 186 10.79 -13.36 -1.66
C VAL A 186 12.32 -13.49 -1.61
N PHE A 187 13.06 -12.39 -1.73
CA PHE A 187 14.41 -12.26 -1.16
C PHE A 187 14.48 -12.96 0.21
N ASP A 188 14.87 -14.24 0.21
CA ASP A 188 14.82 -15.13 1.38
C ASP A 188 16.17 -15.19 2.07
N LYS A 189 17.20 -14.71 1.38
CA LYS A 189 18.59 -14.67 1.80
C LYS A 189 19.24 -13.32 1.44
N PRO A 190 20.18 -12.83 2.26
CA PRO A 190 20.92 -11.58 1.99
C PRO A 190 21.59 -11.52 0.62
N ASP A 191 21.98 -12.66 0.04
CA ASP A 191 22.71 -12.74 -1.23
C ASP A 191 21.81 -13.05 -2.44
N SER A 192 20.49 -12.89 -2.29
CA SER A 192 19.54 -13.13 -3.38
C SER A 192 19.75 -12.14 -4.52
N LYS A 193 19.74 -12.64 -5.76
CA LYS A 193 19.94 -11.85 -6.97
C LYS A 193 18.63 -11.71 -7.74
N LEU A 194 18.24 -10.46 -8.00
CA LEU A 194 17.15 -10.06 -8.90
C LEU A 194 17.70 -9.77 -10.31
#